data_AF-A0A2D4HIG9-F1
#
_entry.id   AF-A0A2D4HIG9-F1
#
_cell.length_a   1.000
_cell.length_b   1.000
_cell.length_c   1.000
_cell.angle_alpha   90.00
_cell.angle_beta   90.00
_cell.angle_gamma   90.00
#
_symmetry.space_group_name_H-M   'P 1'
#
loop_
_entity.id
_entity.type
_entity.pdbx_description
1 polymer ?
#
loop_
_entity_poly.entity_id
_entity_poly.type
_entity_poly.pdbx_seq_one_letter_code
_entity_poly.pdbx_strand_id
1 'polypeptide(L)'
;PSTAVRHMAARCVGVMSKIATVETIHIFLEKVLPWLGAIDDSTKQEGAIEALGAIMEQLDVGIIPYIVLLVVPVLGRMSDQTDSVRFMATQCFATLIRLMPLEAGIPDPPNMSEDLIKIKAKERHFLEQLLDGKKLENYKIPVPIKAELRKYQQEGVNWLAFLNKYKLHGILCDDMGLGKTLQSICILAGDHYLRAQEYARTKVADSIPLPSLVVCPPTLTGHWVDEVGKFCSKEFLNPLHYTGPPTERARLQQHVKRHNLIVASYDVVRNDIDFFRNIKFNYCILDEGHVIKNGKTKLSKAIKQLAANYRIILSGTPIQNNVLELWSLFDFLMPGFLGTERQFAARYGKPILASRDARSSSREQEAGVLAMEALHRQVLPFLLRRMKEDVLQDLPPKIIQDYYCILSSLQVQLYEDFAKSRAKCDVDETVSAASLTEETEKPKLKATGHVFQVGNASAYFAT
;
A
#
# COMPACT_ATOMS: atom_id res chain seq x y z
N PRO A 1 -20.62 29.83 2.81
CA PRO A 1 -19.90 31.11 2.59
C PRO A 1 -18.39 30.94 2.37
N SER A 2 -17.67 30.25 3.27
CA SER A 2 -16.20 30.09 3.21
C SER A 2 -15.70 29.26 2.00
N THR A 3 -16.41 28.20 1.61
CA THR A 3 -16.02 27.32 0.48
C THR A 3 -16.09 28.01 -0.88
N ALA A 4 -17.12 28.83 -1.13
CA ALA A 4 -17.25 29.57 -2.39
C ALA A 4 -16.14 30.63 -2.54
N VAL A 5 -15.77 31.28 -1.43
CA VAL A 5 -14.66 32.24 -1.40
C VAL A 5 -13.33 31.51 -1.66
N ARG A 6 -13.10 30.38 -0.99
CA ARG A 6 -11.92 29.52 -1.21
C ARG A 6 -11.81 29.12 -2.69
N HIS A 7 -12.89 28.63 -3.28
CA HIS A 7 -12.93 28.22 -4.68
C HIS A 7 -12.64 29.38 -5.64
N MET A 8 -13.25 30.55 -5.42
CA MET A 8 -13.01 31.73 -6.25
C MET A 8 -11.57 32.24 -6.10
N ALA A 9 -11.02 32.22 -4.89
CA ALA A 9 -9.64 32.61 -4.64
C ALA A 9 -8.66 31.66 -5.35
N ALA A 10 -8.86 30.35 -5.27
CA ALA A 10 -8.06 29.36 -5.98
C ALA A 10 -8.08 29.59 -7.51
N ARG A 11 -9.26 29.83 -8.09
CA ARG A 11 -9.40 30.15 -9.52
C ARG A 11 -8.72 31.46 -9.89
N CYS A 12 -8.82 32.48 -9.05
CA CYS A 12 -8.14 33.76 -9.25
C CYS A 12 -6.61 33.57 -9.29
N VAL A 13 -6.05 32.82 -8.33
CA VAL A 13 -4.62 32.47 -8.30
C VAL A 13 -4.21 31.69 -9.56
N GLY A 14 -5.03 30.74 -10.03
CA GLY A 14 -4.78 30.03 -11.28
C GLY A 14 -4.71 30.97 -12.49
N VAL A 15 -5.66 31.90 -12.63
CA VAL A 15 -5.62 32.90 -13.71
C VAL A 15 -4.41 33.82 -13.59
N MET A 16 -4.07 34.25 -12.37
CA MET A 16 -2.86 35.04 -12.12
C MET A 16 -1.59 34.30 -12.53
N SER A 17 -1.52 32.98 -12.31
CA SER A 17 -0.33 32.20 -12.73
C SER A 17 -0.12 32.19 -14.24
N LYS A 18 -1.17 32.41 -15.05
CA LYS A 18 -1.05 32.54 -16.51
C LYS A 18 -0.58 33.92 -16.94
N ILE A 19 -0.92 34.97 -16.18
CA ILE A 19 -0.61 36.37 -16.52
C ILE A 19 0.77 36.78 -15.97
N ALA A 20 1.06 36.43 -14.73
CA ALA A 20 2.29 36.75 -14.00
C ALA A 20 2.86 35.47 -13.38
N THR A 21 3.39 34.58 -14.23
CA THR A 21 3.75 33.22 -13.85
C THR A 21 4.82 33.15 -12.77
N VAL A 22 5.92 33.87 -12.93
CA VAL A 22 7.06 33.80 -12.01
C VAL A 22 6.66 34.32 -10.63
N GLU A 23 6.06 35.51 -10.57
CA GLU A 23 5.64 36.14 -9.32
C GLU A 23 4.56 35.33 -8.59
N THR A 24 3.56 34.86 -9.33
CA THR A 24 2.44 34.11 -8.73
C THR A 24 2.90 32.77 -8.19
N ILE A 25 3.71 32.02 -8.95
CA ILE A 25 4.21 30.72 -8.49
C ILE A 25 5.16 30.91 -7.31
N HIS A 26 6.04 31.92 -7.34
CA HIS A 26 6.94 32.19 -6.22
C HIS A 26 6.17 32.45 -4.92
N ILE A 27 5.16 33.34 -4.96
CA ILE A 27 4.28 33.61 -3.81
C ILE A 27 3.54 32.33 -3.39
N PHE A 28 3.03 31.56 -4.35
CA PHE A 28 2.34 30.31 -4.06
C PHE A 28 3.26 29.32 -3.32
N LEU A 29 4.46 29.07 -3.85
CA LEU A 29 5.43 28.13 -3.27
C LEU A 29 5.87 28.55 -1.86
N GLU A 30 6.07 29.84 -1.61
CA GLU A 30 6.55 30.33 -0.31
C GLU A 30 5.44 30.49 0.74
N LYS A 31 4.23 30.90 0.33
CA LYS A 31 3.17 31.32 1.27
C LYS A 31 2.01 30.36 1.35
N VAL A 32 1.65 29.71 0.24
CA VAL A 32 0.43 28.89 0.13
C VAL A 32 0.73 27.41 0.16
N LEU A 33 1.74 26.92 -0.58
CA LEU A 33 2.13 25.52 -0.59
C LEU A 33 2.43 24.96 0.82
N PRO A 34 3.09 25.70 1.75
CA PRO A 34 3.31 25.22 3.12
C PRO A 34 2.01 24.96 3.89
N TRP A 35 0.88 25.55 3.50
CA TRP A 35 -0.42 25.28 4.11
C TRP A 35 -0.92 23.86 3.86
N LEU A 36 -0.41 23.15 2.86
CA LEU A 36 -0.66 21.71 2.74
C LEU A 36 -0.21 20.97 4.02
N GLY A 37 0.85 21.43 4.66
CA GLY A 37 1.36 20.90 5.93
C GLY A 37 0.50 21.21 7.17
N ALA A 38 -0.52 22.07 7.08
CA ALA A 38 -1.33 22.53 8.21
C ALA A 38 -2.41 21.52 8.64
N ILE A 39 -2.01 20.42 9.26
CA ILE A 39 -2.88 19.27 9.61
C ILE A 39 -4.05 19.65 10.55
N ASP A 40 -3.90 20.69 11.36
CA ASP A 40 -4.95 21.14 12.28
C ASP A 40 -5.98 22.08 11.62
N ASP A 41 -5.74 22.50 10.37
CA ASP A 41 -6.58 23.45 9.64
C ASP A 41 -6.91 22.91 8.26
N SER A 42 -7.99 22.13 8.19
CA SER A 42 -8.48 21.56 6.93
C SER A 42 -8.82 22.64 5.90
N THR A 43 -9.19 23.85 6.31
CA THR A 43 -9.52 24.94 5.38
C THR A 43 -8.27 25.42 4.64
N LYS A 44 -7.13 25.52 5.35
CA LYS A 44 -5.83 25.83 4.73
C LYS A 44 -5.38 24.75 3.78
N GLN A 45 -5.49 23.48 4.16
CA GLN A 45 -5.10 22.36 3.30
C GLN A 45 -5.97 22.30 2.04
N GLU A 46 -7.29 22.43 2.19
CA GLU A 46 -8.23 22.51 1.06
C GLU A 46 -7.93 23.69 0.15
N GLY A 47 -7.64 24.87 0.71
CA GLY A 47 -7.35 26.07 -0.08
C GLY A 47 -6.06 25.94 -0.88
N ALA A 48 -5.01 25.41 -0.27
CA ALA A 48 -3.72 25.24 -0.95
C ALA A 48 -3.78 24.19 -2.05
N ILE A 49 -4.43 23.04 -1.82
CA ILE A 49 -4.53 21.99 -2.84
C ILE A 49 -5.47 22.39 -3.99
N GLU A 50 -6.52 23.14 -3.71
CA GLU A 50 -7.41 23.66 -4.74
C GLU A 50 -6.73 24.75 -5.57
N ALA A 51 -5.99 25.66 -4.95
CA ALA A 51 -5.17 26.65 -5.65
C ALA A 51 -4.11 25.99 -6.53
N LEU A 52 -3.46 24.92 -6.05
CA LEU A 52 -2.54 24.13 -6.87
C LEU A 52 -3.23 23.54 -8.10
N GLY A 53 -4.39 22.91 -7.91
CA GLY A 53 -5.18 22.36 -9.00
C GLY A 53 -5.52 23.41 -10.06
N ALA A 54 -5.93 24.60 -9.64
CA ALA A 54 -6.24 25.71 -10.54
C ALA A 54 -4.99 26.25 -11.27
N ILE A 55 -3.83 26.34 -10.60
CA ILE A 55 -2.55 26.70 -11.23
C ILE A 55 -2.19 25.68 -12.32
N MET A 56 -2.26 24.39 -12.00
CA MET A 56 -1.93 23.32 -12.93
C MET A 56 -2.85 23.31 -14.16
N GLU A 57 -4.15 23.56 -13.96
CA GLU A 57 -5.11 23.65 -15.06
C GLU A 57 -4.82 24.83 -16.00
N GLN A 58 -4.38 25.97 -15.47
CA GLN A 58 -4.12 27.17 -16.27
C GLN A 58 -2.76 27.18 -16.96
N LEU A 59 -1.74 26.59 -16.34
CA LEU A 59 -0.38 26.57 -16.89
C LEU A 59 -0.12 25.41 -17.85
N ASP A 60 -0.80 24.27 -17.69
CA ASP A 60 -0.57 23.05 -18.47
C ASP A 60 0.93 22.69 -18.53
N VAL A 61 1.57 22.78 -19.70
CA VAL A 61 3.02 22.50 -19.89
C VAL A 61 3.92 23.51 -19.15
N GLY A 62 3.43 24.72 -18.87
CA GLY A 62 4.18 25.76 -18.15
C GLY A 62 4.52 25.43 -16.71
N ILE A 63 3.90 24.40 -16.12
CA ILE A 63 4.19 23.95 -14.75
C ILE A 63 5.49 23.15 -14.66
N ILE A 64 6.00 22.63 -15.78
CA ILE A 64 7.10 21.65 -15.80
C ILE A 64 8.34 22.07 -15.00
N PRO A 65 8.84 23.33 -15.09
CA PRO A 65 10.02 23.77 -14.34
C PRO A 65 9.87 23.66 -12.81
N TYR A 66 8.61 23.61 -12.32
CA TYR A 66 8.25 23.60 -10.90
C TYR A 66 7.79 22.23 -10.41
N ILE A 67 7.65 21.21 -11.29
CA ILE A 67 7.07 19.91 -10.92
C ILE A 67 7.79 19.28 -9.73
N VAL A 68 9.12 19.33 -9.71
CA VAL A 68 9.91 18.73 -8.64
C VAL A 68 9.47 19.27 -7.29
N LEU A 69 9.29 20.60 -7.17
CA LEU A 69 8.85 21.34 -5.97
C LEU A 69 7.42 21.03 -5.52
N LEU A 70 6.62 20.40 -6.38
CA LEU A 70 5.20 20.16 -6.17
C LEU A 70 4.90 18.70 -5.89
N VAL A 71 5.70 17.78 -6.43
CA VAL A 71 5.44 16.35 -6.33
C VAL A 71 5.48 15.88 -4.88
N VAL A 72 6.50 16.26 -4.11
CA VAL A 72 6.66 15.76 -2.73
C VAL A 72 5.57 16.29 -1.80
N PRO A 73 5.24 17.60 -1.79
CA PRO A 73 4.14 18.11 -0.98
C PRO A 73 2.79 17.49 -1.33
N VAL A 74 2.50 17.28 -2.61
CA VAL A 74 1.24 16.68 -3.06
C VAL A 74 1.16 15.21 -2.69
N LEU A 75 2.24 14.46 -2.90
CA LEU A 75 2.33 13.04 -2.59
C LEU A 75 2.03 12.78 -1.12
N GLY A 76 2.57 13.60 -0.22
CA GLY A 76 2.29 13.52 1.23
C GLY A 76 0.85 13.87 1.63
N ARG A 77 0.00 14.35 0.70
CA ARG A 77 -1.43 14.68 0.93
C ARG A 77 -2.39 13.69 0.29
N MET A 78 -1.92 12.75 -0.52
CA MET A 78 -2.78 11.70 -1.11
C MET A 78 -3.43 10.78 -0.07
N SER A 79 -2.88 10.78 1.15
CA SER A 79 -3.35 9.99 2.27
C SER A 79 -3.87 10.81 3.45
N ASP A 80 -4.14 12.10 3.20
CA ASP A 80 -4.70 13.04 4.18
C ASP A 80 -6.01 12.51 4.80
N GLN A 81 -6.40 12.98 5.98
CA GLN A 81 -7.65 12.56 6.61
C GLN A 81 -8.88 13.12 5.90
N THR A 82 -8.73 14.26 5.22
CA THR A 82 -9.81 14.96 4.53
C THR A 82 -10.00 14.43 3.11
N ASP A 83 -11.20 13.94 2.81
CA ASP A 83 -11.55 13.33 1.51
C ASP A 83 -11.31 14.27 0.33
N SER A 84 -11.68 15.55 0.47
CA SER A 84 -11.50 16.60 -0.54
C SER A 84 -10.01 16.82 -0.85
N VAL A 85 -9.18 16.90 0.19
CA VAL A 85 -7.72 17.08 0.07
C VAL A 85 -7.09 15.88 -0.61
N ARG A 86 -7.41 14.65 -0.17
CA ARG A 86 -6.90 13.42 -0.81
C ARG A 86 -7.27 13.35 -2.28
N PHE A 87 -8.54 13.64 -2.60
CA PHE A 87 -9.04 13.59 -3.97
C PHE A 87 -8.28 14.57 -4.87
N MET A 88 -8.17 15.84 -4.45
CA MET A 88 -7.46 16.86 -5.22
C MET A 88 -5.96 16.57 -5.32
N ALA A 89 -5.33 16.14 -4.22
CA ALA A 89 -3.92 15.77 -4.22
C ALA A 89 -3.64 14.61 -5.18
N THR A 90 -4.52 13.62 -5.23
CA THR A 90 -4.37 12.49 -6.14
C THR A 90 -4.50 12.91 -7.61
N GLN A 91 -5.45 13.79 -7.93
CA GLN A 91 -5.59 14.32 -9.29
C GLN A 91 -4.36 15.16 -9.70
N CYS A 92 -3.88 16.02 -8.80
CA CYS A 92 -2.66 16.79 -9.02
C CYS A 92 -1.46 15.86 -9.23
N PHE A 93 -1.26 14.88 -8.36
CA PHE A 93 -0.15 13.92 -8.45
C PHE A 93 -0.16 13.14 -9.77
N ALA A 94 -1.33 12.65 -10.20
CA ALA A 94 -1.46 11.93 -11.47
C ALA A 94 -1.01 12.76 -12.67
N THR A 95 -1.33 14.05 -12.67
CA THR A 95 -0.88 15.00 -13.71
C THR A 95 0.62 15.29 -13.59
N LEU A 96 1.12 15.56 -12.38
CA LEU A 96 2.54 15.84 -12.13
C LEU A 96 3.44 14.68 -12.55
N ILE A 97 3.10 13.44 -12.18
CA ILE A 97 3.86 12.24 -12.55
C ILE A 97 3.89 12.02 -14.06
N ARG A 98 2.79 12.32 -14.77
CA ARG A 98 2.75 12.21 -16.23
C ARG A 98 3.70 13.20 -16.91
N LEU A 99 3.85 14.39 -16.34
CA LEU A 99 4.69 15.47 -16.88
C LEU A 99 6.14 15.39 -16.40
N MET A 100 6.42 14.70 -15.29
CA MET A 100 7.74 14.60 -14.67
C MET A 100 8.88 14.18 -15.62
N PRO A 101 8.71 13.20 -16.54
CA PRO A 101 9.78 12.84 -17.48
C PRO A 101 10.21 13.99 -18.40
N LEU A 102 9.33 14.99 -18.61
CA LEU A 102 9.61 16.15 -19.45
C LEU A 102 10.42 17.22 -18.73
N GLU A 103 10.59 17.14 -17.41
CA GLU A 103 11.40 18.11 -16.63
C GLU A 103 12.89 17.99 -16.93
N ALA A 104 13.35 16.79 -17.31
CA ALA A 104 14.76 16.53 -17.53
C ALA A 104 15.33 17.44 -18.63
N GLY A 105 16.32 18.25 -18.27
CA GLY A 105 16.99 19.18 -19.19
C GLY A 105 16.35 20.56 -19.30
N ILE A 106 15.28 20.84 -18.54
CA ILE A 106 14.70 22.19 -18.46
C ILE A 106 15.44 23.00 -17.38
N PRO A 107 15.95 24.20 -17.71
CA PRO A 107 16.64 25.05 -16.75
C PRO A 107 15.69 25.58 -15.68
N ASP A 108 16.24 25.94 -14.52
CA ASP A 108 15.46 26.58 -13.47
C ASP A 108 14.89 27.92 -13.95
N PRO A 109 13.66 28.27 -13.53
CA PRO A 109 13.04 29.54 -13.87
C PRO A 109 13.90 30.75 -13.45
N PRO A 110 13.92 31.84 -14.26
CA PRO A 110 14.61 33.06 -13.87
C PRO A 110 13.99 33.63 -12.59
N ASN A 111 14.84 34.13 -11.68
CA ASN A 111 14.47 34.71 -10.37
C ASN A 111 13.92 33.73 -9.32
N MET A 112 14.18 32.42 -9.42
CA MET A 112 13.92 31.49 -8.32
C MET A 112 14.88 31.78 -7.15
N SER A 113 14.35 31.88 -5.93
CA SER A 113 15.17 32.12 -4.74
C SER A 113 16.14 30.97 -4.47
N GLU A 114 17.30 31.26 -3.88
CA GLU A 114 18.31 30.24 -3.55
C GLU A 114 17.75 29.13 -2.64
N ASP A 115 16.79 29.47 -1.78
CA ASP A 115 16.14 28.50 -0.89
C ASP A 115 15.24 27.54 -1.66
N LEU A 116 14.49 28.03 -2.65
CA LEU A 116 13.69 27.16 -3.53
C LEU A 116 14.58 26.25 -4.39
N ILE A 117 15.74 26.73 -4.85
CA ILE A 117 16.70 25.90 -5.59
C ILE A 117 17.22 24.76 -4.70
N LYS A 118 17.56 25.06 -3.43
CA LYS A 118 17.98 24.03 -2.45
C LYS A 118 16.86 23.01 -2.17
N ILE A 119 15.62 23.47 -2.01
CA ILE A 119 14.46 22.60 -1.82
C ILE A 119 14.27 21.72 -3.07
N LYS A 120 14.33 22.30 -4.27
CA LYS A 120 14.22 21.57 -5.54
C LYS A 120 15.29 20.49 -5.67
N ALA A 121 16.54 20.80 -5.34
CA ALA A 121 17.63 19.81 -5.36
C ALA A 121 17.39 18.66 -4.38
N LYS A 122 16.91 18.97 -3.16
CA LYS A 122 16.54 17.96 -2.15
C LYS A 122 15.40 17.07 -2.64
N GLU A 123 14.37 17.65 -3.24
CA GLU A 123 13.22 16.90 -3.77
C GLU A 123 13.56 16.09 -5.02
N ARG A 124 14.48 16.59 -5.87
CA ARG A 124 15.04 15.80 -6.99
C ARG A 124 15.77 14.57 -6.48
N HIS A 125 16.61 14.73 -5.46
CA HIS A 125 17.32 13.62 -4.82
C HIS A 125 16.35 12.57 -4.26
N PHE A 126 15.25 13.01 -3.65
CA PHE A 126 14.17 12.12 -3.23
C PHE A 126 13.55 11.33 -4.39
N LEU A 127 13.21 12.00 -5.51
CA LEU A 127 12.60 11.34 -6.66
C LEU A 127 13.54 10.30 -7.29
N GLU A 128 14.84 10.58 -7.31
CA GLU A 128 15.85 9.60 -7.73
C GLU A 128 15.88 8.37 -6.81
N GLN A 129 15.78 8.57 -5.50
CA GLN A 129 15.67 7.49 -4.51
C GLN A 129 14.37 6.68 -4.64
N LEU A 130 13.26 7.34 -5.01
CA LEU A 130 11.96 6.69 -5.22
C LEU A 130 11.97 5.77 -6.45
N LEU A 131 12.67 6.18 -7.52
CA LEU A 131 12.78 5.43 -8.77
C LEU A 131 13.87 4.36 -8.71
N ASP A 132 14.95 4.59 -7.96
CA ASP A 132 16.06 3.65 -7.79
C ASP A 132 16.29 3.33 -6.30
N GLY A 133 15.66 2.23 -5.85
CA GLY A 133 15.77 1.76 -4.46
C GLY A 133 17.19 1.37 -4.03
N LYS A 134 18.17 1.26 -4.94
CA LYS A 134 19.58 1.00 -4.57
C LYS A 134 20.28 2.25 -4.03
N LYS A 135 19.73 3.44 -4.28
CA LYS A 135 20.28 4.73 -3.83
C LYS A 135 19.77 5.16 -2.45
N LEU A 136 19.05 4.29 -1.74
CA LEU A 136 18.50 4.61 -0.44
C LEU A 136 19.61 4.83 0.60
N GLU A 137 19.49 5.92 1.33
CA GLU A 137 20.37 6.23 2.46
C GLU A 137 20.25 5.15 3.55
N ASN A 138 21.37 4.86 4.21
CA ASN A 138 21.36 3.94 5.33
C ASN A 138 20.72 4.57 6.56
N TYR A 139 19.60 4.01 7.01
CA TYR A 139 18.90 4.45 8.20
C TYR A 139 19.54 3.83 9.46
N LYS A 140 20.12 4.69 10.29
CA LYS A 140 20.61 4.30 11.61
C LYS A 140 19.44 4.28 12.58
N ILE A 141 19.09 3.09 13.07
CA ILE A 141 18.02 2.92 14.06
C ILE A 141 18.44 3.65 15.35
N PRO A 142 17.68 4.64 15.83
CA PRO A 142 18.08 5.52 16.92
C PRO A 142 17.89 4.91 18.31
N VAL A 143 17.42 3.66 18.36
CA VAL A 143 17.13 2.91 19.58
C VAL A 143 17.86 1.56 19.56
N PRO A 144 18.29 1.04 20.71
CA PRO A 144 18.94 -0.27 20.79
C PRO A 144 17.95 -1.39 20.44
N ILE A 145 18.28 -2.19 19.43
CA ILE A 145 17.56 -3.40 19.04
C ILE A 145 18.40 -4.62 19.42
N LYS A 146 17.81 -5.59 20.11
CA LYS A 146 18.46 -6.84 20.55
C LYS A 146 18.55 -7.86 19.41
N ALA A 147 19.01 -7.44 18.24
CA ALA A 147 19.22 -8.28 17.07
C ALA A 147 20.25 -7.64 16.13
N GLU A 148 21.04 -8.49 15.48
CA GLU A 148 21.87 -8.09 14.36
C GLU A 148 21.07 -8.25 13.06
N LEU A 149 20.89 -7.14 12.34
CA LEU A 149 20.18 -7.15 11.06
C LEU A 149 21.10 -7.68 9.96
N ARG A 150 20.61 -8.67 9.20
CA ARG A 150 21.24 -9.05 7.94
C ARG A 150 21.16 -7.90 6.94
N LYS A 151 22.04 -7.88 5.94
CA LYS A 151 22.10 -6.83 4.91
C LYS A 151 20.73 -6.52 4.29
N TYR A 152 20.02 -7.55 3.82
CA TYR A 152 18.67 -7.36 3.26
C TYR A 152 17.67 -6.83 4.30
N GLN A 153 17.78 -7.22 5.57
CA GLN A 153 16.88 -6.69 6.60
C GLN A 153 17.13 -5.20 6.83
N GLN A 154 18.39 -4.77 6.87
CA GLN A 154 18.76 -3.36 6.94
C GLN A 154 18.26 -2.59 5.72
N GLU A 155 18.43 -3.13 4.51
CA GLU A 155 17.88 -2.53 3.28
C GLU A 155 16.35 -2.37 3.34
N GLY A 156 15.65 -3.35 3.93
CA GLY A 156 14.21 -3.27 4.12
C GLY A 156 13.82 -2.19 5.13
N VAL A 157 14.58 -2.05 6.23
CA VAL A 157 14.40 -0.96 7.19
C VAL A 157 14.72 0.40 6.55
N ASN A 158 15.74 0.51 5.70
CA ASN A 158 16.07 1.72 4.95
C ASN A 158 14.90 2.13 4.04
N TRP A 159 14.28 1.17 3.35
CA TRP A 159 13.10 1.41 2.54
C TRP A 159 11.89 1.86 3.37
N LEU A 160 11.63 1.23 4.52
CA LEU A 160 10.56 1.65 5.44
C LEU A 160 10.80 3.06 6.01
N ALA A 161 12.05 3.39 6.33
CA ALA A 161 12.46 4.72 6.79
C ALA A 161 12.34 5.77 5.68
N PHE A 162 12.65 5.40 4.44
CA PHE A 162 12.43 6.24 3.28
C PHE A 162 10.94 6.55 3.11
N LEU A 163 10.06 5.55 3.17
CA LEU A 163 8.62 5.78 3.10
C LEU A 163 8.15 6.72 4.22
N ASN A 164 8.65 6.52 5.45
CA ASN A 164 8.34 7.38 6.59
C ASN A 164 8.77 8.85 6.38
N LYS A 165 10.03 9.07 5.97
CA LYS A 165 10.63 10.39 5.75
C LYS A 165 9.81 11.23 4.77
N TYR A 166 9.18 10.59 3.79
CA TYR A 166 8.42 11.25 2.73
C TYR A 166 6.90 11.04 2.82
N LYS A 167 6.39 10.59 3.99
CA LYS A 167 4.95 10.40 4.25
C LYS A 167 4.26 9.47 3.25
N LEU A 168 5.00 8.45 2.81
CA LEU A 168 4.54 7.41 1.90
C LEU A 168 4.07 6.17 2.64
N HIS A 169 3.48 5.27 1.87
CA HIS A 169 2.96 4.00 2.32
C HIS A 169 3.47 2.91 1.39
N GLY A 170 3.46 1.66 1.84
CA GLY A 170 3.99 0.61 1.01
C GLY A 170 3.59 -0.79 1.43
N ILE A 171 3.94 -1.73 0.57
CA ILE A 171 3.75 -3.16 0.76
C ILE A 171 5.13 -3.83 0.83
N LEU A 172 5.44 -4.44 1.97
CA LEU A 172 6.61 -5.28 2.15
C LEU A 172 6.24 -6.74 1.81
N CYS A 173 6.55 -7.12 0.58
CA CYS A 173 6.31 -8.42 -0.04
C CYS A 173 7.54 -9.34 0.04
N ASP A 174 8.24 -9.34 1.18
CA ASP A 174 9.32 -10.29 1.42
C ASP A 174 8.75 -11.71 1.64
N ASP A 175 9.44 -12.71 1.09
CA ASP A 175 9.13 -14.12 1.34
C ASP A 175 9.03 -14.45 2.84
N MET A 176 8.18 -15.44 3.16
CA MET A 176 7.97 -15.91 4.53
C MET A 176 9.30 -16.36 5.18
N GLY A 177 9.73 -15.72 6.26
CA GLY A 177 10.97 -16.05 6.96
C GLY A 177 12.13 -15.06 6.76
N LEU A 178 11.97 -14.03 5.91
CA LEU A 178 12.95 -12.94 5.79
C LEU A 178 12.85 -11.89 6.94
N GLY A 179 12.01 -12.14 7.96
CA GLY A 179 11.96 -11.30 9.16
C GLY A 179 11.21 -9.97 9.00
N LYS A 180 10.09 -9.96 8.25
CA LYS A 180 9.20 -8.79 8.10
C LYS A 180 8.80 -8.16 9.43
N THR A 181 8.51 -8.98 10.44
CA THR A 181 8.16 -8.54 11.81
C THR A 181 9.31 -7.76 12.44
N LEU A 182 10.54 -8.28 12.39
CA LEU A 182 11.73 -7.59 12.92
C LEU A 182 11.96 -6.24 12.23
N GLN A 183 11.92 -6.22 10.89
CA GLN A 183 12.06 -4.98 10.10
C GLN A 183 11.00 -3.93 10.50
N SER A 184 9.75 -4.38 10.73
CA SER A 184 8.64 -3.54 11.17
C SER A 184 8.83 -2.99 12.59
N ILE A 185 9.33 -3.84 13.52
CA ILE A 185 9.64 -3.42 14.89
C ILE A 185 10.73 -2.34 14.89
N CYS A 186 11.78 -2.50 14.07
CA CYS A 186 12.86 -1.52 13.95
C CYS A 186 12.37 -0.14 13.53
N ILE A 187 11.52 -0.06 12.50
CA ILE A 187 10.98 1.23 12.05
C ILE A 187 10.00 1.82 13.07
N LEU A 188 9.12 1.00 13.66
CA LEU A 188 8.18 1.45 14.69
C LEU A 188 8.92 2.06 15.88
N ALA A 189 9.88 1.34 16.44
CA ALA A 189 10.61 1.80 17.63
C ALA A 189 11.41 3.08 17.36
N GLY A 190 12.08 3.12 16.20
CA GLY A 190 12.86 4.30 15.80
C GLY A 190 11.98 5.54 15.58
N ASP A 191 10.87 5.38 14.86
CA ASP A 191 9.96 6.49 14.57
C ASP A 191 9.26 7.01 15.83
N HIS A 192 8.77 6.13 16.71
CA HIS A 192 8.18 6.54 18.01
C HIS A 192 9.15 7.38 18.83
N TYR A 193 10.42 6.98 18.88
CA TYR A 193 11.47 7.71 19.60
C TYR A 193 11.76 9.09 18.98
N LEU A 194 12.02 9.13 17.67
CA LEU A 194 12.32 10.40 16.96
C LEU A 194 11.15 11.37 17.03
N ARG A 195 9.93 10.87 16.85
CA ARG A 195 8.70 11.66 16.92
C ARG A 195 8.50 12.27 18.31
N ALA A 196 8.73 11.48 19.37
CA ALA A 196 8.65 11.97 20.74
C ALA A 196 9.69 13.07 21.03
N GLN A 197 10.94 12.90 20.56
CA GLN A 197 11.98 13.93 20.69
C GLN A 197 11.64 15.21 19.94
N GLU A 198 11.18 15.07 18.69
CA GLU A 198 10.83 16.22 17.87
C GLU A 198 9.68 17.01 18.49
N TYR A 199 8.65 16.33 19.02
CA TYR A 199 7.57 16.99 19.75
C TYR A 199 8.04 17.67 21.04
N ALA A 200 8.95 17.04 21.78
CA ALA A 200 9.54 17.66 22.97
C ALA A 200 10.28 18.97 22.61
N ARG A 201 10.96 19.00 21.45
CA ARG A 201 11.75 20.13 20.96
C ARG A 201 10.91 21.25 20.36
N THR A 202 9.98 20.93 19.45
CA THR A 202 9.29 21.95 18.62
C THR A 202 7.84 22.17 18.98
N LYS A 203 7.20 21.23 19.69
CA LYS A 203 5.77 21.26 20.02
C LYS A 203 4.85 21.40 18.80
N VAL A 204 5.34 21.06 17.61
CA VAL A 204 4.57 21.08 16.37
C VAL A 204 3.53 19.96 16.39
N ALA A 205 2.33 20.22 15.88
CA ALA A 205 1.24 19.25 15.91
C ALA A 205 1.54 17.95 15.13
N ASP A 206 2.30 18.05 14.04
CA ASP A 206 2.68 16.89 13.21
C ASP A 206 3.56 15.87 13.95
N SER A 207 4.27 16.27 15.01
CA SER A 207 5.12 15.39 15.80
C SER A 207 4.46 14.84 17.06
N ILE A 208 3.19 15.19 17.35
CA ILE A 208 2.46 14.67 18.52
C ILE A 208 2.61 13.14 18.61
N PRO A 209 3.03 12.57 19.75
CA PRO A 209 3.10 11.13 19.95
C PRO A 209 1.71 10.49 19.79
N LEU A 210 1.61 9.52 18.88
CA LEU A 210 0.39 8.77 18.59
C LEU A 210 0.69 7.27 18.67
N PRO A 211 -0.23 6.43 19.15
CA PRO A 211 -0.01 4.99 19.19
C PRO A 211 0.04 4.40 17.78
N SER A 212 0.72 3.28 17.60
CA SER A 212 0.66 2.47 16.37
C SER A 212 -0.27 1.26 16.56
N LEU A 213 -0.82 0.77 15.46
CA LEU A 213 -1.68 -0.41 15.40
C LEU A 213 -1.06 -1.46 14.46
N VAL A 214 -0.94 -2.69 14.96
CA VAL A 214 -0.69 -3.88 14.15
C VAL A 214 -1.97 -4.70 14.11
N VAL A 215 -2.45 -4.99 12.91
CA VAL A 215 -3.59 -5.88 12.67
C VAL A 215 -3.07 -7.14 12.01
N CYS A 216 -3.28 -8.29 12.63
CA CYS A 216 -2.76 -9.57 12.14
C CYS A 216 -3.81 -10.68 12.28
N PRO A 217 -3.60 -11.87 11.68
CA PRO A 217 -4.40 -13.04 11.98
C PRO A 217 -4.45 -13.32 13.50
N PRO A 218 -5.56 -13.83 14.05
CA PRO A 218 -5.69 -14.08 15.49
C PRO A 218 -4.53 -14.90 16.08
N THR A 219 -4.04 -15.88 15.32
CA THR A 219 -2.92 -16.77 15.67
C THR A 219 -1.58 -16.06 15.79
N LEU A 220 -1.41 -14.87 15.19
CA LEU A 220 -0.15 -14.11 15.19
C LEU A 220 -0.13 -12.97 16.22
N THR A 221 -1.26 -12.67 16.88
CA THR A 221 -1.32 -11.55 17.83
C THR A 221 -0.36 -11.72 19.01
N GLY A 222 -0.29 -12.92 19.60
CA GLY A 222 0.67 -13.23 20.67
C GLY A 222 2.12 -13.16 20.18
N HIS A 223 2.40 -13.75 19.01
CA HIS A 223 3.72 -13.73 18.40
C HIS A 223 4.28 -12.32 18.21
N TRP A 224 3.45 -11.37 17.78
CA TRP A 224 3.86 -9.96 17.66
C TRP A 224 4.24 -9.34 19.00
N VAL A 225 3.48 -9.61 20.06
CA VAL A 225 3.77 -9.10 21.40
C VAL A 225 5.07 -9.69 21.95
N ASP A 226 5.28 -10.99 21.71
CA ASP A 226 6.49 -11.71 22.13
C ASP A 226 7.74 -11.21 21.40
N GLU A 227 7.69 -11.05 20.07
CA GLU A 227 8.82 -10.54 19.28
C GLU A 227 9.17 -9.10 19.64
N VAL A 228 8.17 -8.24 19.94
CA VAL A 228 8.44 -6.89 20.47
C VAL A 228 9.21 -6.97 21.78
N GLY A 229 8.77 -7.81 22.73
CA GLY A 229 9.45 -7.99 24.02
C GLY A 229 10.84 -8.60 23.91
N LYS A 230 11.10 -9.41 22.88
CA LYS A 230 12.40 -10.01 22.59
C LYS A 230 13.38 -8.99 22.00
N PHE A 231 12.95 -8.20 21.00
CA PHE A 231 13.85 -7.33 20.24
C PHE A 231 13.97 -5.91 20.78
N CYS A 232 12.97 -5.40 21.48
CA CYS A 232 12.91 -4.01 21.91
C CYS A 232 12.57 -3.89 23.40
N SER A 233 13.10 -2.85 24.05
CA SER A 233 12.76 -2.51 25.43
C SER A 233 11.40 -1.82 25.50
N LYS A 234 10.66 -2.04 26.60
CA LYS A 234 9.33 -1.43 26.82
C LYS A 234 9.34 0.10 26.88
N GLU A 235 10.51 0.71 27.09
CA GLU A 235 10.69 2.16 27.06
C GLU A 235 10.50 2.76 25.66
N PHE A 236 10.81 1.99 24.60
CA PHE A 236 10.68 2.43 23.21
C PHE A 236 9.41 1.89 22.57
N LEU A 237 9.07 0.62 22.82
CA LEU A 237 7.82 0.01 22.36
C LEU A 237 7.17 -0.80 23.49
N ASN A 238 6.00 -0.31 23.94
CA ASN A 238 5.17 -0.96 24.93
C ASN A 238 3.89 -1.51 24.27
N PRO A 239 3.87 -2.81 23.90
CA PRO A 239 2.73 -3.41 23.20
C PRO A 239 1.55 -3.71 24.15
N LEU A 240 0.35 -3.35 23.73
CA LEU A 240 -0.92 -3.79 24.31
C LEU A 240 -1.47 -4.94 23.46
N HIS A 241 -1.62 -6.11 24.06
CA HIS A 241 -2.33 -7.24 23.44
C HIS A 241 -3.85 -7.01 23.55
N TYR A 242 -4.45 -6.46 22.51
CA TYR A 242 -5.89 -6.16 22.48
C TYR A 242 -6.67 -7.40 21.98
N THR A 243 -6.90 -8.33 22.90
CA THR A 243 -7.60 -9.61 22.65
C THR A 243 -8.59 -9.94 23.76
N GLY A 244 -9.34 -11.03 23.62
CA GLY A 244 -10.32 -11.50 24.60
C GLY A 244 -11.77 -11.17 24.25
N PRO A 245 -12.75 -11.59 25.08
CA PRO A 245 -14.18 -11.31 24.90
C PRO A 245 -14.51 -9.80 25.04
N PRO A 246 -15.69 -9.35 24.57
CA PRO A 246 -16.05 -7.93 24.56
C PRO A 246 -15.91 -7.22 25.91
N THR A 247 -16.21 -7.92 27.01
CA THR A 247 -16.11 -7.40 28.38
C THR A 247 -14.67 -7.10 28.79
N GLU A 248 -13.71 -7.95 28.42
CA GLU A 248 -12.29 -7.71 28.65
C GLU A 248 -11.77 -6.60 27.75
N ARG A 249 -12.15 -6.60 26.47
CA ARG A 249 -11.75 -5.55 25.52
C ARG A 249 -12.20 -4.16 25.97
N ALA A 250 -13.40 -4.03 26.51
CA ALA A 250 -13.87 -2.77 27.11
C ALA A 250 -12.95 -2.25 28.23
N ARG A 251 -12.32 -3.14 29.02
CA ARG A 251 -11.32 -2.77 30.03
C ARG A 251 -9.99 -2.38 29.39
N LEU A 252 -9.57 -3.09 28.33
CA LEU A 252 -8.34 -2.79 27.58
C LEU A 252 -8.39 -1.43 26.88
N GLN A 253 -9.59 -0.99 26.42
CA GLN A 253 -9.78 0.34 25.83
C GLN A 253 -9.29 1.47 26.74
N GLN A 254 -9.47 1.34 28.06
CA GLN A 254 -8.99 2.34 29.04
C GLN A 254 -7.46 2.41 29.13
N HIS A 255 -6.78 1.32 28.76
CA HIS A 255 -5.32 1.19 28.83
C HIS A 255 -4.61 1.58 27.53
N VAL A 256 -5.34 1.80 26.44
CA VAL A 256 -4.76 2.15 25.13
C VAL A 256 -3.87 3.38 25.23
N LYS A 257 -4.25 4.41 25.98
CA LYS A 257 -3.44 5.63 26.16
C LYS A 257 -2.10 5.43 26.88
N ARG A 258 -1.91 4.30 27.57
CA ARG A 258 -0.67 3.96 28.30
C ARG A 258 0.32 3.16 27.45
N HIS A 259 -0.07 2.79 26.24
CA HIS A 259 0.71 1.95 25.33
C HIS A 259 0.92 2.72 24.02
N ASN A 260 2.07 2.51 23.40
CA ASN A 260 2.40 3.15 22.13
C ASN A 260 2.29 2.19 20.93
N LEU A 261 2.03 0.90 21.19
CA LEU A 261 1.73 -0.11 20.18
C LEU A 261 0.52 -0.94 20.62
N ILE A 262 -0.45 -1.11 19.74
CA ILE A 262 -1.61 -1.97 19.96
C ILE A 262 -1.55 -3.11 18.95
N VAL A 263 -1.72 -4.34 19.42
CA VAL A 263 -1.77 -5.53 18.57
C VAL A 263 -3.16 -6.15 18.68
N ALA A 264 -3.88 -6.23 17.57
CA ALA A 264 -5.24 -6.74 17.52
C ALA A 264 -5.44 -7.65 16.31
N SER A 265 -6.44 -8.54 16.38
CA SER A 265 -6.79 -9.37 15.22
C SER A 265 -7.72 -8.64 14.25
N TYR A 266 -7.72 -9.06 12.98
CA TYR A 266 -8.66 -8.55 11.96
C TYR A 266 -10.13 -8.56 12.43
N ASP A 267 -10.58 -9.67 13.02
CA ASP A 267 -11.96 -9.80 13.49
C ASP A 267 -12.26 -8.86 14.67
N VAL A 268 -11.31 -8.67 15.58
CA VAL A 268 -11.47 -7.76 16.71
C VAL A 268 -11.56 -6.31 16.23
N VAL A 269 -10.68 -5.89 15.32
CA VAL A 269 -10.73 -4.53 14.75
C VAL A 269 -12.04 -4.30 14.00
N ARG A 270 -12.53 -5.29 13.25
CA ARG A 270 -13.83 -5.20 12.57
C ARG A 270 -14.98 -5.02 13.56
N ASN A 271 -15.00 -5.79 14.64
CA ASN A 271 -16.08 -5.78 15.61
C ASN A 271 -16.07 -4.52 16.48
N ASP A 272 -14.90 -3.99 16.80
CA ASP A 272 -14.71 -2.83 17.66
C ASP A 272 -14.37 -1.56 16.84
N ILE A 273 -14.73 -1.50 15.56
CA ILE A 273 -14.30 -0.42 14.65
C ILE A 273 -14.75 0.97 15.12
N ASP A 274 -15.91 1.08 15.77
CA ASP A 274 -16.40 2.34 16.33
C ASP A 274 -15.47 2.92 17.39
N PHE A 275 -14.71 2.07 18.10
CA PHE A 275 -13.65 2.52 19.01
C PHE A 275 -12.40 2.91 18.24
N PHE A 276 -11.91 2.02 17.36
CA PHE A 276 -10.64 2.22 16.65
C PHE A 276 -10.65 3.43 15.71
N ARG A 277 -11.78 3.72 15.03
CA ARG A 277 -11.88 4.86 14.10
C ARG A 277 -11.73 6.22 14.77
N ASN A 278 -11.94 6.30 16.09
CA ASN A 278 -11.82 7.53 16.86
C ASN A 278 -10.37 7.79 17.34
N ILE A 279 -9.45 6.86 17.07
CA ILE A 279 -8.05 6.96 17.44
C ILE A 279 -7.25 7.30 16.19
N LYS A 280 -6.43 8.36 16.27
CA LYS A 280 -5.42 8.65 15.25
C LYS A 280 -4.19 7.81 15.55
N PHE A 281 -3.82 6.93 14.62
CA PHE A 281 -2.62 6.10 14.73
C PHE A 281 -1.41 6.77 14.06
N ASN A 282 -0.23 6.49 14.59
CA ASN A 282 1.01 6.81 13.90
C ASN A 282 1.22 5.83 12.73
N TYR A 283 1.39 4.53 13.05
CA TYR A 283 1.39 3.47 12.04
C TYR A 283 0.12 2.61 12.11
N CYS A 284 -0.34 2.15 10.95
CA CYS A 284 -1.23 1.01 10.81
C CYS A 284 -0.56 -0.04 9.93
N ILE A 285 -0.16 -1.16 10.53
CA ILE A 285 0.50 -2.28 9.86
C ILE A 285 -0.49 -3.43 9.73
N LEU A 286 -0.72 -3.90 8.51
CA LEU A 286 -1.52 -5.08 8.23
C LEU A 286 -0.60 -6.26 7.96
N ASP A 287 -0.50 -7.18 8.91
CA ASP A 287 0.20 -8.44 8.71
C ASP A 287 -0.69 -9.44 7.98
N GLU A 288 -0.14 -10.15 7.01
CA GLU A 288 -0.91 -10.92 6.01
C GLU A 288 -2.03 -10.09 5.35
N GLY A 289 -1.70 -8.86 4.93
CA GLY A 289 -2.69 -7.90 4.42
C GLY A 289 -3.41 -8.33 3.13
N HIS A 290 -3.04 -9.45 2.50
CA HIS A 290 -3.83 -10.07 1.43
C HIS A 290 -5.26 -10.41 1.89
N VAL A 291 -5.53 -10.49 3.19
CA VAL A 291 -6.88 -10.67 3.75
C VAL A 291 -7.85 -9.56 3.30
N ILE A 292 -7.39 -8.33 3.04
CA ILE A 292 -8.23 -7.21 2.57
C ILE A 292 -8.29 -7.07 1.04
N LYS A 293 -7.89 -8.11 0.30
CA LYS A 293 -7.88 -8.12 -1.18
C LYS A 293 -9.24 -7.86 -1.83
N ASN A 294 -10.32 -8.21 -1.15
CA ASN A 294 -11.68 -7.87 -1.60
C ASN A 294 -12.20 -6.65 -0.83
N GLY A 295 -12.25 -5.50 -1.50
CA GLY A 295 -12.69 -4.22 -0.91
C GLY A 295 -14.17 -4.18 -0.49
N LYS A 296 -15.00 -5.13 -0.95
CA LYS A 296 -16.44 -5.15 -0.64
C LYS A 296 -16.77 -5.80 0.69
N THR A 297 -15.84 -6.54 1.28
CA THR A 297 -16.06 -7.24 2.54
C THR A 297 -16.25 -6.26 3.69
N LYS A 298 -17.03 -6.66 4.71
CA LYS A 298 -17.19 -5.86 5.95
C LYS A 298 -15.84 -5.61 6.63
N LEU A 299 -14.93 -6.58 6.57
CA LEU A 299 -13.58 -6.46 7.11
C LEU A 299 -12.78 -5.36 6.41
N SER A 300 -12.66 -5.42 5.08
CA SER A 300 -11.92 -4.40 4.31
C SER A 300 -12.49 -3.01 4.53
N LYS A 301 -13.82 -2.87 4.57
CA LYS A 301 -14.49 -1.59 4.85
C LYS A 301 -14.20 -1.08 6.26
N ALA A 302 -14.09 -1.95 7.26
CA ALA A 302 -13.73 -1.55 8.61
C ALA A 302 -12.27 -1.11 8.69
N ILE A 303 -11.34 -1.90 8.14
CA ILE A 303 -9.91 -1.57 8.13
C ILE A 303 -9.63 -0.24 7.41
N LYS A 304 -10.32 0.05 6.31
CA LYS A 304 -10.19 1.32 5.56
C LYS A 304 -10.73 2.55 6.31
N GLN A 305 -11.46 2.38 7.42
CA GLN A 305 -11.89 3.50 8.29
C GLN A 305 -10.81 3.93 9.29
N LEU A 306 -9.70 3.18 9.40
CA LEU A 306 -8.63 3.50 10.33
C LEU A 306 -7.83 4.72 9.86
N ALA A 307 -7.72 5.72 10.72
CA ALA A 307 -6.89 6.90 10.48
C ALA A 307 -5.46 6.64 10.97
N ALA A 308 -4.49 6.65 10.06
CA ALA A 308 -3.08 6.47 10.37
C ALA A 308 -2.19 7.41 9.55
N ASN A 309 -1.11 7.90 10.14
CA ASN A 309 -0.11 8.72 9.43
C ASN A 309 0.67 7.88 8.41
N TYR A 310 0.98 6.62 8.76
CA TYR A 310 1.73 5.69 7.94
C TYR A 310 1.01 4.35 7.84
N ARG A 311 0.86 3.82 6.63
CA ARG A 311 0.23 2.52 6.36
C ARG A 311 1.24 1.57 5.73
N ILE A 312 1.34 0.38 6.28
CA ILE A 312 2.20 -0.69 5.74
C ILE A 312 1.36 -1.96 5.62
N ILE A 313 1.51 -2.67 4.50
CA ILE A 313 1.04 -4.04 4.37
C ILE A 313 2.25 -4.97 4.37
N LEU A 314 2.21 -6.03 5.19
CA LEU A 314 3.14 -7.14 5.14
C LEU A 314 2.42 -8.32 4.48
N SER A 315 3.06 -8.94 3.49
CA SER A 315 2.50 -10.14 2.85
C SER A 315 3.63 -11.09 2.48
N GLY A 316 3.51 -12.36 2.87
CA GLY A 316 4.41 -13.41 2.37
C GLY A 316 3.98 -13.98 1.01
N THR A 317 2.70 -13.85 0.67
CA THR A 317 2.16 -14.34 -0.60
C THR A 317 2.19 -13.25 -1.65
N PRO A 318 2.70 -13.52 -2.86
CA PRO A 318 2.59 -12.57 -3.97
C PRO A 318 1.11 -12.31 -4.29
N ILE A 319 0.80 -11.10 -4.74
CA ILE A 319 -0.56 -10.69 -5.10
C ILE A 319 -1.11 -11.65 -6.16
N GLN A 320 -2.15 -12.39 -5.80
CA GLN A 320 -2.56 -13.61 -6.49
C GLN A 320 -3.48 -13.26 -7.65
N ASN A 321 -2.87 -13.05 -8.81
CA ASN A 321 -3.48 -13.19 -10.13
C ASN A 321 -4.61 -12.23 -10.56
N ASN A 322 -5.09 -11.34 -9.70
CA ASN A 322 -6.14 -10.39 -10.06
C ASN A 322 -5.73 -8.95 -9.71
N VAL A 323 -5.64 -8.09 -10.72
CA VAL A 323 -5.29 -6.67 -10.55
C VAL A 323 -6.26 -5.90 -9.66
N LEU A 324 -7.50 -6.38 -9.49
CA LEU A 324 -8.46 -5.81 -8.54
C LEU A 324 -8.06 -6.05 -7.08
N GLU A 325 -7.32 -7.12 -6.78
CA GLU A 325 -6.78 -7.35 -5.44
C GLU A 325 -5.74 -6.28 -5.11
N LEU A 326 -4.83 -6.01 -6.05
CA LEU A 326 -3.84 -4.92 -5.95
C LEU A 326 -4.53 -3.57 -5.72
N TRP A 327 -5.61 -3.29 -6.47
CA TRP A 327 -6.39 -2.07 -6.28
C TRP A 327 -6.92 -1.94 -4.86
N SER A 328 -7.48 -3.02 -4.28
CA SER A 328 -8.02 -2.98 -2.92
C SER A 328 -6.95 -2.68 -1.86
N LEU A 329 -5.73 -3.21 -2.04
CA LEU A 329 -4.60 -2.95 -1.15
C LEU A 329 -4.13 -1.48 -1.25
N PHE A 330 -3.97 -0.98 -2.48
CA PHE A 330 -3.57 0.41 -2.70
C PHE A 330 -4.65 1.40 -2.27
N ASP A 331 -5.93 1.05 -2.35
CA ASP A 331 -7.02 1.86 -1.82
C ASP A 331 -6.99 1.94 -0.28
N PHE A 332 -6.43 0.95 0.42
CA PHE A 332 -6.13 1.09 1.86
C PHE A 332 -4.91 2.00 2.10
N LEU A 333 -3.83 1.82 1.33
CA LEU A 333 -2.60 2.60 1.51
C LEU A 333 -2.82 4.08 1.18
N MET A 334 -3.23 4.35 -0.05
CA MET A 334 -3.39 5.67 -0.67
C MET A 334 -4.75 5.74 -1.38
N PRO A 335 -5.85 6.00 -0.64
CA PRO A 335 -7.19 6.06 -1.22
C PRO A 335 -7.27 7.01 -2.42
N GLY A 336 -7.80 6.51 -3.53
CA GLY A 336 -7.92 7.27 -4.77
C GLY A 336 -6.71 7.23 -5.71
N PHE A 337 -5.53 6.78 -5.27
CA PHE A 337 -4.29 6.76 -6.07
C PHE A 337 -4.48 6.09 -7.45
N LEU A 338 -5.19 4.96 -7.46
CA LEU A 338 -5.50 4.19 -8.67
C LEU A 338 -6.88 4.53 -9.26
N GLY A 339 -7.50 5.62 -8.81
CA GLY A 339 -8.87 5.99 -9.12
C GLY A 339 -9.92 5.13 -8.43
N THR A 340 -11.18 5.35 -8.80
CA THR A 340 -12.30 4.53 -8.31
C THR A 340 -12.20 3.09 -8.84
N GLU A 341 -12.84 2.13 -8.16
CA GLU A 341 -12.90 0.71 -8.60
C GLU A 341 -13.34 0.60 -10.07
N ARG A 342 -14.32 1.42 -10.48
CA ARG A 342 -14.86 1.44 -11.85
C ARG A 342 -13.83 1.95 -12.87
N GLN A 343 -13.16 3.06 -12.56
CA GLN A 343 -12.11 3.63 -13.42
C GLN A 343 -10.93 2.67 -13.54
N PHE A 344 -10.50 2.08 -12.42
CA PHE A 344 -9.43 1.09 -12.41
C PHE A 344 -9.79 -0.16 -13.22
N ALA A 345 -10.99 -0.71 -13.02
CA ALA A 345 -11.46 -1.85 -13.78
C ALA A 345 -11.55 -1.54 -15.28
N ALA A 346 -11.95 -0.34 -15.68
CA ALA A 346 -12.00 0.05 -17.09
C ALA A 346 -10.60 0.24 -17.70
N ARG A 347 -9.68 0.87 -16.97
CA ARG A 347 -8.34 1.24 -17.45
C ARG A 347 -7.34 0.10 -17.44
N TYR A 348 -7.40 -0.76 -16.43
CA TYR A 348 -6.43 -1.84 -16.21
C TYR A 348 -7.10 -3.21 -16.21
N GLY A 349 -8.17 -3.39 -15.40
CA GLY A 349 -8.82 -4.69 -15.21
C GLY A 349 -9.30 -5.34 -16.50
N LYS A 350 -10.14 -4.65 -17.28
CA LYS A 350 -10.74 -5.16 -18.52
C LYS A 350 -9.69 -5.42 -19.60
N PRO A 351 -8.77 -4.49 -19.94
CA PRO A 351 -7.73 -4.77 -20.93
C PRO A 351 -6.84 -5.97 -20.57
N ILE A 352 -6.42 -6.08 -19.31
CA ILE A 352 -5.52 -7.16 -18.85
C ILE A 352 -6.24 -8.52 -18.82
N LEU A 353 -7.53 -8.56 -18.49
CA LEU A 353 -8.31 -9.80 -18.58
C LEU A 353 -8.58 -10.18 -20.02
N ALA A 354 -8.96 -9.21 -20.86
CA ALA A 354 -9.23 -9.42 -22.28
C ALA A 354 -8.00 -9.90 -23.05
N SER A 355 -6.77 -9.51 -22.65
CA SER A 355 -5.53 -9.97 -23.28
C SER A 355 -5.13 -11.40 -22.90
N ARG A 356 -5.73 -11.99 -21.86
CA ARG A 356 -5.44 -13.36 -21.39
C ARG A 356 -6.39 -14.40 -21.97
N ASP A 357 -7.41 -13.99 -22.70
CA ASP A 357 -8.32 -14.91 -23.38
C ASP A 357 -7.57 -15.64 -24.50
N ALA A 358 -7.86 -16.93 -24.70
CA ALA A 358 -7.25 -17.70 -25.79
C ALA A 358 -7.67 -17.18 -27.18
N ARG A 359 -8.77 -16.42 -27.26
CA ARG A 359 -9.33 -15.85 -28.50
C ARG A 359 -9.04 -14.36 -28.68
N SER A 360 -8.18 -13.76 -27.88
CA SER A 360 -7.88 -12.32 -27.95
C SER A 360 -7.28 -11.90 -29.29
N SER A 361 -7.75 -10.77 -29.81
CA SER A 361 -7.13 -10.13 -30.98
C SER A 361 -5.75 -9.56 -30.65
N SER A 362 -4.91 -9.34 -31.66
CA SER A 362 -3.58 -8.72 -31.49
C SER A 362 -3.66 -7.33 -30.82
N ARG A 363 -4.70 -6.56 -31.15
CA ARG A 363 -4.97 -5.24 -30.55
C ARG A 363 -5.31 -5.33 -29.06
N GLU A 364 -6.07 -6.34 -28.65
CA GLU A 364 -6.41 -6.56 -27.24
C GLU A 364 -5.19 -7.04 -26.44
N GLN A 365 -4.33 -7.86 -27.05
CA GLN A 365 -3.07 -8.28 -26.43
C GLN A 365 -2.15 -7.08 -26.18
N GLU A 366 -1.94 -6.23 -27.18
CA GLU A 366 -1.13 -5.01 -27.05
C GLU A 366 -1.70 -4.07 -25.97
N ALA A 367 -3.02 -3.83 -25.98
CA ALA A 367 -3.68 -2.99 -24.99
C ALA A 367 -3.50 -3.55 -23.55
N GLY A 368 -3.55 -4.87 -23.38
CA GLY A 368 -3.33 -5.52 -22.09
C GLY A 368 -1.89 -5.36 -21.58
N VAL A 369 -0.89 -5.53 -22.44
CA VAL A 369 0.53 -5.34 -22.09
C VAL A 369 0.79 -3.89 -21.69
N LEU A 370 0.35 -2.92 -22.48
CA LEU A 370 0.50 -1.49 -22.17
C LEU A 370 -0.17 -1.11 -20.85
N ALA A 371 -1.37 -1.65 -20.58
CA ALA A 371 -2.06 -1.45 -19.32
C ALA A 371 -1.28 -2.05 -18.14
N MET A 372 -0.72 -3.25 -18.31
CA MET A 372 0.08 -3.92 -17.28
C MET A 372 1.35 -3.14 -16.95
N GLU A 373 2.11 -2.72 -17.96
CA GLU A 373 3.33 -1.92 -17.79
C GLU A 373 3.04 -0.57 -17.12
N ALA A 374 1.97 0.10 -17.55
CA ALA A 374 1.54 1.35 -16.94
C ALA A 374 1.16 1.18 -15.47
N LEU A 375 0.47 0.09 -15.12
CA LEU A 375 0.11 -0.23 -13.74
C LEU A 375 1.35 -0.54 -12.91
N HIS A 376 2.25 -1.39 -13.42
CA HIS A 376 3.51 -1.74 -12.78
C HIS A 376 4.33 -0.51 -12.43
N ARG A 377 4.55 0.37 -13.41
CA ARG A 377 5.34 1.60 -13.22
C ARG A 377 4.78 2.49 -12.13
N GLN A 378 3.46 2.52 -11.95
CA GLN A 378 2.81 3.32 -10.91
C GLN A 378 2.95 2.71 -9.51
N VAL A 379 2.85 1.38 -9.38
CA VAL A 379 2.82 0.73 -8.05
C VAL A 379 4.19 0.32 -7.53
N LEU A 380 5.16 0.08 -8.43
CA LEU A 380 6.47 -0.48 -8.09
C LEU A 380 7.25 0.31 -7.01
N PRO A 381 7.26 1.66 -7.01
CA PRO A 381 7.98 2.41 -5.96
C PRO A 381 7.47 2.15 -4.53
N PHE A 382 6.24 1.66 -4.40
CA PHE A 382 5.57 1.40 -3.13
C PHE A 382 5.55 -0.09 -2.76
N LEU A 383 6.25 -0.93 -3.51
CA LEU A 383 6.32 -2.37 -3.34
C LEU A 383 7.78 -2.81 -3.22
N LEU A 384 8.16 -3.31 -2.05
CA LEU A 384 9.43 -4.00 -1.87
C LEU A 384 9.18 -5.50 -1.86
N ARG A 385 9.67 -6.21 -2.88
CA ARG A 385 9.55 -7.67 -3.01
C ARG A 385 10.92 -8.29 -3.14
N ARG A 386 11.21 -9.31 -2.32
CA ARG A 386 12.47 -10.06 -2.34
C ARG A 386 12.19 -11.54 -2.09
N MET A 387 12.76 -12.40 -2.92
CA MET A 387 12.66 -13.85 -2.74
C MET A 387 13.80 -14.34 -1.85
N LYS A 388 13.60 -15.47 -1.15
CA LYS A 388 14.68 -16.10 -0.38
C LYS A 388 15.91 -16.39 -1.23
N GLU A 389 15.68 -16.87 -2.44
CA GLU A 389 16.72 -17.27 -3.40
C GLU A 389 17.60 -16.06 -3.80
N ASP A 390 17.02 -14.85 -3.83
CA ASP A 390 17.73 -13.63 -4.20
C ASP A 390 18.64 -13.11 -3.08
N VAL A 391 18.29 -13.38 -1.82
CA VAL A 391 18.89 -12.68 -0.65
C VAL A 391 19.60 -13.60 0.33
N LEU A 392 19.32 -14.91 0.31
CA LEU A 392 19.94 -15.91 1.17
C LEU A 392 20.76 -16.88 0.31
N GLN A 393 21.98 -16.47 -0.03
CA GLN A 393 22.95 -17.32 -0.73
C GLN A 393 23.53 -18.43 0.17
N ASP A 394 23.33 -18.32 1.49
CA ASP A 394 23.89 -19.22 2.50
C ASP A 394 22.96 -20.42 2.83
N LEU A 395 21.74 -20.46 2.27
CA LEU A 395 20.82 -21.57 2.51
C LEU A 395 21.12 -22.73 1.54
N PRO A 396 21.10 -24.00 2.02
CA PRO A 396 21.19 -25.14 1.13
C PRO A 396 20.03 -25.13 0.13
N PRO A 397 20.23 -25.68 -1.09
CA PRO A 397 19.19 -25.69 -2.11
C PRO A 397 17.95 -26.43 -1.61
N LYS A 398 16.76 -25.89 -1.90
CA LYS A 398 15.49 -26.55 -1.59
C LYS A 398 15.39 -27.85 -2.39
N ILE A 399 15.29 -28.98 -1.70
CA ILE A 399 15.05 -30.28 -2.33
C ILE A 399 13.54 -30.48 -2.42
N ILE A 400 13.01 -30.52 -3.65
CA ILE A 400 11.60 -30.84 -3.92
C ILE A 400 11.51 -32.32 -4.28
N GLN A 401 10.70 -33.08 -3.55
CA GLN A 401 10.46 -34.50 -3.81
C GLN A 401 8.96 -34.73 -3.94
N ASP A 402 8.56 -35.21 -5.11
CA ASP A 402 7.17 -35.59 -5.38
C ASP A 402 6.95 -37.04 -4.95
N TYR A 403 6.20 -37.22 -3.86
CA TYR A 403 5.78 -38.54 -3.39
C TYR A 403 4.37 -38.85 -3.89
N TYR A 404 4.29 -39.81 -4.80
CA TYR A 404 3.01 -40.32 -5.29
C TYR A 404 2.46 -41.37 -4.32
N CYS A 405 1.28 -41.11 -3.78
CA CYS A 405 0.56 -42.05 -2.92
C CYS A 405 -0.55 -42.75 -3.71
N ILE A 406 -0.65 -44.07 -3.56
CA ILE A 406 -1.76 -44.85 -4.12
C ILE A 406 -2.91 -44.81 -3.10
N LEU A 407 -4.13 -44.64 -3.59
CA LEU A 407 -5.32 -44.74 -2.73
C LEU A 407 -5.40 -46.14 -2.11
N SER A 408 -5.67 -46.20 -0.81
CA SER A 408 -5.98 -47.47 -0.14
C SER A 408 -7.28 -48.07 -0.69
N SER A 409 -7.45 -49.38 -0.54
CA SER A 409 -8.67 -50.08 -1.00
C SER A 409 -9.95 -49.48 -0.41
N LEU A 410 -9.91 -49.04 0.85
CA LEU A 410 -11.04 -48.36 1.49
C LEU A 410 -11.31 -46.98 0.86
N GLN A 411 -10.26 -46.19 0.57
CA GLN A 411 -10.42 -44.90 -0.12
C GLN A 411 -10.97 -45.08 -1.54
N VAL A 412 -10.54 -46.12 -2.26
CA VAL A 412 -11.08 -46.44 -3.59
C VAL A 412 -12.56 -46.80 -3.49
N GLN A 413 -12.95 -47.66 -2.54
CA GLN A 413 -14.35 -48.00 -2.31
C GLN A 413 -15.20 -46.78 -1.94
N LEU A 414 -14.74 -45.95 -1.00
CA LEU A 414 -15.45 -44.72 -0.62
C LEU A 414 -15.55 -43.72 -1.78
N TYR A 415 -14.52 -43.63 -2.62
CA TYR A 415 -14.52 -42.75 -3.79
C TYR A 415 -15.50 -43.26 -4.85
N GLU A 416 -15.54 -44.57 -5.09
CA GLU A 416 -16.52 -45.20 -5.97
C GLU A 416 -17.94 -45.08 -5.44
N ASP A 417 -18.15 -45.28 -4.14
CA ASP A 417 -19.45 -45.14 -3.49
C ASP A 417 -19.92 -43.69 -3.51
N PHE A 418 -19.03 -42.72 -3.31
CA PHE A 418 -19.32 -41.30 -3.51
C PHE A 418 -19.68 -40.99 -4.97
N ALA A 419 -18.93 -41.53 -5.93
CA ALA A 419 -19.23 -41.38 -7.35
C ALA A 419 -20.56 -42.03 -7.76
N LYS A 420 -20.97 -43.11 -7.07
CA LYS A 420 -22.24 -43.83 -7.29
C LYS A 420 -23.42 -43.24 -6.51
N SER A 421 -23.19 -42.56 -5.38
CA SER A 421 -24.24 -42.02 -4.52
C SER A 421 -24.58 -40.56 -4.85
N ARG A 422 -25.78 -40.36 -5.43
CA ARG A 422 -26.51 -39.09 -5.62
C ARG A 422 -25.82 -37.88 -6.28
N ALA A 423 -24.51 -37.88 -6.52
CA ALA A 423 -23.85 -36.85 -7.33
C ALA A 423 -24.18 -36.98 -8.83
N LYS A 424 -24.75 -38.11 -9.25
CA LYS A 424 -25.23 -38.31 -10.63
C LYS A 424 -26.60 -37.69 -10.89
N CYS A 425 -27.44 -37.45 -9.87
CA CYS A 425 -28.76 -36.85 -10.08
C CYS A 425 -28.68 -35.34 -10.38
N ASP A 426 -27.74 -34.59 -9.79
CA ASP A 426 -27.61 -33.15 -10.07
C ASP A 426 -26.76 -32.83 -11.32
N VAL A 427 -25.80 -33.70 -11.67
CA VAL A 427 -24.90 -33.46 -12.82
C VAL A 427 -25.55 -33.84 -14.15
N ASP A 428 -26.36 -34.91 -14.20
CA ASP A 428 -27.07 -35.29 -15.44
C ASP A 428 -28.26 -34.35 -15.76
N GLU A 429 -28.91 -33.74 -14.77
CA GLU A 429 -29.97 -32.73 -14.99
C GLU A 429 -29.43 -31.40 -15.54
N THR A 430 -28.20 -31.01 -15.17
CA THR A 430 -27.58 -29.77 -15.66
C THR A 430 -26.88 -29.92 -17.02
N VAL A 431 -26.39 -31.12 -17.36
CA VAL A 431 -25.76 -31.39 -18.68
C VAL A 431 -26.80 -31.68 -19.77
N SER A 432 -27.96 -32.28 -19.43
CA SER A 432 -29.02 -32.59 -20.40
C SER A 432 -29.73 -31.35 -20.98
N ALA A 433 -29.59 -30.17 -20.37
CA ALA A 433 -30.12 -28.92 -20.88
C ALA A 433 -29.22 -28.23 -21.94
N ALA A 434 -27.98 -28.69 -22.13
CA ALA A 434 -26.96 -27.93 -22.88
C ALA A 434 -26.36 -28.64 -24.11
N SER A 435 -26.71 -29.88 -24.42
CA SER A 435 -26.04 -30.59 -25.53
C SER A 435 -26.94 -31.62 -26.22
N LEU A 436 -27.77 -31.14 -27.15
CA LEU A 436 -28.21 -31.90 -28.31
C LEU A 436 -27.28 -31.57 -29.48
N THR A 437 -26.13 -32.25 -29.55
CA THR A 437 -25.41 -32.58 -30.80
C THR A 437 -24.14 -33.36 -30.48
N GLU A 438 -23.97 -34.45 -31.22
CA GLU A 438 -22.76 -35.28 -31.43
C GLU A 438 -22.60 -36.58 -30.63
N GLU A 439 -22.44 -37.64 -31.42
CA GLU A 439 -22.48 -39.05 -31.08
C GLU A 439 -21.15 -39.58 -30.51
N THR A 440 -21.29 -40.51 -29.57
CA THR A 440 -20.45 -41.69 -29.29
C THR A 440 -18.93 -41.60 -29.40
N GLU A 441 -18.26 -41.63 -28.24
CA GLU A 441 -17.19 -42.60 -27.95
C GLU A 441 -16.97 -42.74 -26.42
N LYS A 442 -16.87 -43.98 -25.91
CA LYS A 442 -16.60 -44.26 -24.48
C LYS A 442 -15.10 -44.15 -24.20
N PRO A 443 -14.62 -43.31 -23.27
CA PRO A 443 -13.23 -43.37 -22.83
C PRO A 443 -13.08 -44.35 -21.65
N LYS A 444 -12.12 -45.28 -21.79
CA LYS A 444 -11.60 -46.08 -20.67
C LYS A 444 -10.87 -45.15 -19.70
N LEU A 445 -11.33 -45.09 -18.44
CA LEU A 445 -10.64 -44.38 -17.36
C LEU A 445 -9.29 -45.06 -17.07
N LYS A 446 -8.19 -44.44 -17.51
CA LYS A 446 -6.85 -44.70 -16.98
C LYS A 446 -6.72 -43.96 -15.64
N ALA A 447 -6.09 -44.63 -14.67
CA ALA A 447 -5.79 -44.11 -13.35
C ALA A 447 -5.09 -42.74 -13.43
N THR A 448 -5.82 -41.68 -13.08
CA THR A 448 -5.28 -40.33 -12.96
C THR A 448 -4.76 -40.14 -11.54
N GLY A 449 -3.43 -40.06 -11.40
CA GLY A 449 -2.80 -39.64 -10.15
C GLY A 449 -3.23 -38.22 -9.80
N HIS A 450 -3.71 -38.02 -8.58
CA HIS A 450 -3.97 -36.68 -8.06
C HIS A 450 -2.66 -36.03 -7.64
N VAL A 451 -2.32 -34.93 -8.28
CA VAL A 451 -1.18 -34.08 -7.92
C VAL A 451 -1.57 -33.24 -6.71
N PHE A 452 -0.91 -33.45 -5.57
CA PHE A 452 -0.87 -32.45 -4.51
C PHE A 452 0.14 -31.38 -4.91
N GLN A 453 -0.33 -30.40 -5.68
CA GLN A 453 0.49 -29.26 -6.06
C GLN A 453 0.49 -28.26 -4.90
N VAL A 454 1.59 -28.18 -4.16
CA VAL A 454 1.90 -26.97 -3.38
C VAL A 454 2.32 -25.92 -4.40
N GLY A 455 1.32 -25.19 -4.90
CA GLY A 455 1.48 -24.28 -6.03
C GLY A 455 2.50 -23.18 -5.76
N ASN A 456 3.62 -23.22 -6.46
CA ASN A 456 4.39 -22.03 -6.77
C ASN A 456 3.64 -21.29 -7.88
N ALA A 457 2.94 -20.23 -7.51
CA ALA A 457 2.31 -19.32 -8.47
C ALA A 457 3.33 -18.26 -8.90
N SER A 458 3.85 -18.36 -10.12
CA SER A 458 4.53 -17.24 -10.78
C SER A 458 3.52 -16.09 -10.94
N ALA A 459 3.85 -14.97 -10.33
CA ALA A 459 2.98 -13.81 -10.22
C ALA A 459 3.32 -12.75 -11.28
N TYR A 460 2.35 -11.85 -11.50
CA TYR A 460 2.40 -10.70 -12.39
C TYR A 460 3.65 -9.81 -12.31
N PHE A 461 4.40 -9.86 -11.21
CA PHE A 461 5.62 -9.09 -10.97
C PHE A 461 6.84 -10.02 -10.85
N ALA A 462 7.11 -10.80 -11.89
CA ALA A 462 8.47 -11.30 -12.12
C ALA A 462 9.22 -10.18 -12.85
N THR A 463 10.21 -9.58 -12.17
CA THR A 463 11.31 -8.91 -12.86
C THR A 463 12.23 -9.93 -13.48
#